data_AF-A0A5E4SBR2-F1
#
_entry.id   AF-A0A5E4SBR2-F1
#
_cell.length_a   1.000
_cell.length_b   1.000
_cell.length_c   1.000
_cell.angle_alpha   90.00
_cell.angle_beta   90.00
_cell.angle_gamma   90.00
#
_symmetry.space_group_name_H-M   'P 1'
#
loop_
_entity.id
_entity.type
_entity.pdbx_description
1 polymer ?
#
loop_
_entity_poly.entity_id
_entity_poly.type
_entity_poly.pdbx_seq_one_letter_code
_entity_poly.pdbx_strand_id
1 'polypeptide(L)'
;MPQLVWLFGFGSLFLLMPLLREGFAIPEGSTWITLCALVLLPTIGGFYFTTRAVEGGQASKVQIIETSDPLFATLFGFTLLGDRLSDAGMLGAGLIAVGLLIAVWHRPDRYLHSASAE
;
A
#
# COMPACT_ATOMS: atom_id res chain seq x y z
N MET A 1 -1.44 -21.16 -7.73
CA MET A 1 -2.91 -21.37 -7.67
C MET A 1 -3.50 -21.16 -6.27
N PRO A 2 -2.93 -21.64 -5.15
CA PRO A 2 -3.51 -21.37 -3.82
C PRO A 2 -3.54 -19.88 -3.44
N GLN A 3 -2.64 -19.07 -3.98
CA GLN A 3 -2.58 -17.62 -3.74
C GLN A 3 -3.81 -16.88 -4.26
N LEU A 4 -4.34 -17.28 -5.42
CA LEU A 4 -5.55 -16.66 -6.00
C LEU A 4 -6.78 -16.97 -5.15
N VAL A 5 -6.86 -18.19 -4.59
CA VAL A 5 -7.95 -18.58 -3.68
C VAL A 5 -7.93 -17.71 -2.43
N TRP A 6 -6.75 -17.45 -1.87
CA TRP A 6 -6.62 -16.53 -0.73
C TRP A 6 -6.96 -15.08 -1.09
N LEU A 7 -6.45 -14.58 -2.22
CA LEU A 7 -6.71 -13.22 -2.67
C LEU A 7 -8.21 -12.98 -2.89
N PHE A 8 -8.86 -13.82 -3.70
CA PHE A 8 -10.29 -13.67 -4.02
C PHE A 8 -11.19 -14.05 -2.84
N GLY A 9 -10.81 -15.06 -2.05
CA GLY A 9 -11.57 -15.48 -0.88
C GLY A 9 -11.57 -14.41 0.21
N PHE A 10 -10.40 -13.92 0.60
CA PHE A 10 -10.28 -12.86 1.60
C PHE A 10 -10.84 -11.53 1.08
N GLY A 11 -10.59 -11.19 -0.19
CA GLY A 11 -11.16 -10.01 -0.83
C GLY A 11 -12.70 -10.03 -0.85
N SER A 12 -13.31 -11.17 -1.18
CA SER A 12 -14.77 -11.32 -1.17
C SER A 12 -15.34 -11.22 0.25
N LEU A 13 -14.68 -11.82 1.24
CA LEU A 13 -15.08 -11.71 2.64
C LEU A 13 -14.98 -10.26 3.16
N PHE A 14 -13.93 -9.54 2.77
CA PHE A 14 -13.76 -8.13 3.11
C PHE A 14 -14.86 -7.27 2.47
N LEU A 15 -15.20 -7.53 1.20
CA LEU A 15 -16.28 -6.82 0.48
C LEU A 15 -17.69 -7.22 0.93
N LEU A 16 -17.87 -8.36 1.61
CA LEU A 16 -19.17 -8.77 2.14
C LEU A 16 -19.68 -7.76 3.18
N MET A 17 -18.81 -7.20 4.00
CA MET A 17 -19.18 -6.22 5.03
C MET A 17 -19.83 -4.95 4.43
N PRO A 18 -19.19 -4.22 3.48
CA PRO A 18 -19.83 -3.08 2.83
C PRO A 18 -21.04 -3.50 2.00
N LEU A 19 -21.03 -4.67 1.34
CA LEU A 19 -22.20 -5.16 0.61
C LEU A 19 -23.43 -5.35 1.52
N LEU A 20 -23.25 -5.85 2.74
CA LEU A 20 -24.33 -6.02 3.71
C LEU A 20 -24.79 -4.69 4.34
N ARG A 21 -23.90 -3.69 4.47
CA ARG A 21 -24.21 -2.40 5.12
C ARG A 21 -24.77 -1.36 4.15
N GLU A 22 -24.19 -1.26 2.97
CA GLU A 22 -24.47 -0.21 1.98
C GLU A 22 -25.27 -0.76 0.78
N GLY A 23 -25.29 -2.07 0.59
CA GLY A 23 -25.94 -2.71 -0.55
C GLY A 23 -25.09 -2.66 -1.82
N PHE A 24 -25.64 -3.20 -2.91
CA PHE A 24 -25.00 -3.11 -4.22
C PHE A 24 -25.42 -1.80 -4.90
N ALA A 25 -24.44 -0.96 -5.26
CA ALA A 25 -24.66 0.29 -5.97
C ALA A 25 -24.01 0.26 -7.35
N ILE A 26 -24.73 0.75 -8.37
CA ILE A 26 -24.20 0.90 -9.73
C ILE A 26 -23.59 2.31 -9.83
N PRO A 27 -22.35 2.45 -10.33
CA PRO A 27 -21.73 3.77 -10.49
C PRO A 27 -22.48 4.62 -11.51
N GLU A 28 -22.71 5.89 -11.17
CA GLU A 28 -23.34 6.87 -12.07
C GLU A 28 -22.36 7.99 -12.46
N GLY A 29 -22.49 8.47 -13.70
CA GLY A 29 -21.81 9.67 -14.19
C GLY A 29 -20.29 9.65 -14.00
N SER A 30 -19.77 10.64 -13.28
CA SER A 30 -18.32 10.85 -13.05
C SER A 30 -17.68 9.76 -12.18
N THR A 31 -18.46 8.95 -11.46
CA THR A 31 -17.93 7.86 -10.62
C THR A 31 -17.17 6.83 -11.45
N TRP A 32 -17.59 6.60 -12.70
CA TRP A 32 -16.86 5.74 -13.64
C TRP A 32 -15.44 6.22 -13.90
N ILE A 33 -15.23 7.53 -13.98
CA ILE A 33 -13.90 8.10 -14.23
C ILE A 33 -13.00 7.83 -13.02
N THR A 34 -13.52 8.02 -11.80
CA THR A 34 -12.79 7.71 -10.57
C THR A 34 -12.45 6.22 -10.46
N LEU A 35 -13.38 5.33 -10.81
CA LEU A 35 -13.14 3.89 -10.84
C LEU A 35 -12.08 3.51 -11.88
N CYS A 36 -12.15 4.07 -13.09
CA CYS A 36 -11.13 3.87 -14.11
C CYS A 36 -9.76 4.34 -13.63
N ALA A 37 -9.68 5.50 -12.97
CA ALA A 37 -8.44 6.00 -12.38
C ALA A 37 -7.90 5.04 -11.31
N LEU A 38 -8.75 4.50 -10.44
CA LEU A 38 -8.38 3.54 -9.39
C LEU A 38 -7.86 2.21 -9.97
N VAL A 39 -8.50 1.71 -11.03
CA VAL A 39 -8.06 0.49 -11.72
C VAL A 39 -6.72 0.72 -12.43
N LEU A 40 -6.57 1.85 -13.11
CA LEU A 40 -5.37 2.08 -13.93
C LEU A 40 -4.15 2.50 -13.11
N LEU A 41 -4.31 3.42 -12.17
CA LEU A 41 -3.17 4.04 -11.46
C LEU A 41 -2.67 3.17 -10.30
N PRO A 42 -3.35 3.07 -9.14
CA PRO A 42 -2.81 2.32 -8.02
C PRO A 42 -2.89 0.81 -8.21
N THR A 43 -3.83 0.31 -9.01
CA THR A 43 -3.94 -1.13 -9.25
C THR A 43 -2.96 -1.56 -10.34
N ILE A 44 -3.27 -1.36 -11.62
CA ILE A 44 -2.41 -1.85 -12.72
C ILE A 44 -1.03 -1.18 -12.68
N GLY A 45 -1.00 0.14 -12.57
CA GLY A 45 0.25 0.91 -12.52
C GLY A 45 1.11 0.55 -11.31
N GLY A 46 0.49 0.52 -10.11
CA GLY A 46 1.15 0.12 -8.87
C GLY A 46 1.79 -1.27 -8.99
N PHE A 47 1.00 -2.29 -9.31
CA PHE A 47 1.50 -3.65 -9.49
C PHE A 47 2.61 -3.75 -10.55
N TYR A 48 2.49 -3.02 -11.67
CA TYR A 48 3.51 -3.00 -12.71
C TYR A 48 4.84 -2.43 -12.20
N PHE A 49 4.81 -1.28 -11.54
CA PHE A 49 6.03 -0.64 -11.02
C PHE A 49 6.65 -1.46 -9.89
N THR A 50 5.86 -1.99 -8.96
CA THR A 50 6.35 -2.86 -7.88
C THR A 50 7.00 -4.12 -8.46
N THR A 51 6.34 -4.76 -9.44
CA THR A 51 6.90 -5.97 -10.09
C THR A 51 8.22 -5.66 -10.78
N ARG A 52 8.29 -4.57 -11.56
CA ARG A 52 9.53 -4.14 -12.22
C ARG A 52 10.64 -3.79 -11.23
N ALA A 53 10.30 -3.16 -10.11
CA ALA A 53 11.26 -2.80 -9.07
C ALA A 53 11.83 -4.05 -8.36
N VAL A 54 11.00 -5.07 -8.15
CA VAL A 54 11.44 -6.37 -7.59
C VAL A 54 12.26 -7.16 -8.59
N GLU A 55 11.88 -7.17 -9.87
CA GLU A 55 12.64 -7.86 -10.93
C GLU A 55 14.05 -7.27 -11.11
N GLY A 56 14.18 -5.94 -11.04
CA GLY A 56 15.46 -5.24 -11.22
C GLY A 56 16.24 -4.96 -9.92
N GLY A 57 15.70 -5.32 -8.76
CA GLY A 57 16.20 -4.89 -7.46
C GLY A 57 16.10 -5.94 -6.36
N GLN A 58 16.42 -5.56 -5.13
CA GLN A 58 16.25 -6.45 -3.97
C GLN A 58 14.83 -6.29 -3.40
N ALA A 59 14.08 -7.40 -3.34
CA ALA A 59 12.71 -7.42 -2.80
C ALA A 59 12.60 -6.74 -1.42
N SER A 60 13.56 -6.97 -0.52
CA SER A 60 13.58 -6.36 0.82
C SER A 60 13.67 -4.83 0.78
N LYS A 61 14.36 -4.24 -0.21
CA LYS A 61 14.44 -2.79 -0.37
C LYS A 61 13.13 -2.24 -0.93
N VAL A 62 12.54 -2.91 -1.92
CA VAL A 62 11.25 -2.53 -2.51
C VAL A 62 10.16 -2.56 -1.45
N GLN A 63 10.11 -3.60 -0.62
CA GLN A 63 9.10 -3.72 0.43
C GLN A 63 9.17 -2.59 1.46
N ILE A 64 10.36 -2.06 1.78
CA ILE A 64 10.49 -0.90 2.68
C ILE A 64 9.91 0.35 2.04
N ILE A 65 10.11 0.54 0.73
CA ILE A 65 9.53 1.65 -0.02
C ILE A 65 7.99 1.51 -0.05
N GLU A 66 7.47 0.32 -0.35
CA GLU A 66 6.02 0.04 -0.30
C GLU A 66 5.42 0.30 1.09
N THR A 67 6.14 -0.04 2.16
CA THR A 67 5.69 0.20 3.54
C THR A 67 5.65 1.68 3.90
N SER A 68 6.33 2.55 3.13
CA SER A 68 6.27 4.01 3.32
C SER A 68 5.06 4.67 2.65
N ASP A 69 4.24 3.92 1.90
CA ASP A 69 3.02 4.42 1.24
C ASP A 69 2.08 5.21 2.17
N PRO A 70 1.80 4.80 3.42
CA PRO A 70 0.96 5.57 4.33
C PRO A 70 1.48 6.99 4.62
N LEU A 71 2.81 7.21 4.60
CA LEU A 71 3.39 8.54 4.79
C LEU A 71 3.13 9.43 3.57
N PHE A 72 3.28 8.90 2.36
CA PHE A 72 2.99 9.62 1.13
C PHE A 72 1.50 9.90 0.99
N ALA A 73 0.64 8.92 1.30
CA ALA A 73 -0.80 9.11 1.34
C ALA A 73 -1.20 10.24 2.29
N THR A 74 -0.62 10.26 3.50
CA THR A 74 -0.86 11.33 4.49
C THR A 74 -0.36 12.68 3.98
N LEU A 75 0.86 12.75 3.41
CA LEU A 75 1.43 13.97 2.85
C LEU A 75 0.58 14.52 1.70
N PHE A 76 0.16 13.66 0.77
CA PHE A 76 -0.69 14.04 -0.35
C PHE A 76 -2.11 14.42 0.09
N GLY A 77 -2.67 13.74 1.08
CA GLY A 77 -3.94 14.13 1.70
C GLY A 77 -3.89 15.57 2.24
N PHE A 78 -2.85 15.90 3.01
CA PHE A 78 -2.66 17.26 3.53
C PHE A 78 -2.41 18.31 2.43
N THR A 79 -1.58 17.99 1.43
CA THR A 79 -1.08 18.99 0.47
C THR A 79 -1.96 19.14 -0.77
N LEU A 80 -2.52 18.06 -1.30
CA LEU A 80 -3.32 18.04 -2.53
C LEU A 80 -4.83 18.07 -2.26
N LEU A 81 -5.30 17.34 -1.24
CA LEU A 81 -6.72 17.29 -0.89
C LEU A 81 -7.11 18.32 0.19
N GLY A 82 -6.13 18.86 0.92
CA GLY A 82 -6.38 19.81 2.01
C GLY A 82 -7.01 19.16 3.24
N ASP A 83 -6.94 17.83 3.36
CA ASP A 83 -7.51 17.09 4.48
C ASP A 83 -6.89 17.55 5.79
N ARG A 84 -7.70 17.70 6.83
CA ARG A 84 -7.22 17.96 8.20
C ARG A 84 -7.41 16.71 9.03
N LEU A 85 -6.31 16.18 9.56
CA LEU A 85 -6.35 15.10 10.53
C LEU A 85 -6.92 15.63 11.85
N SER A 86 -7.86 14.88 12.42
CA SER A 86 -8.26 15.03 13.81
C SER A 86 -7.09 14.72 14.75
N ASP A 87 -7.22 15.07 16.02
CA ASP A 87 -6.18 14.77 17.03
C ASP A 87 -5.82 13.27 17.07
N ALA A 88 -6.83 12.40 16.94
CA ALA A 88 -6.64 10.95 16.84
C ALA A 88 -5.93 10.55 15.53
N GLY A 89 -6.26 11.20 14.41
CA GLY A 89 -5.57 11.00 13.13
C GLY A 89 -4.09 11.39 13.23
N MET A 90 -3.80 12.50 13.90
CA MET A 90 -2.43 12.98 14.13
C MET A 90 -1.60 11.98 14.95
N LEU A 91 -2.20 11.40 16.00
CA LEU A 91 -1.57 10.33 16.78
C LEU A 91 -1.30 9.09 15.92
N GLY A 92 -2.26 8.69 15.09
CA GLY A 92 -2.09 7.58 14.14
C GLY A 92 -0.94 7.80 13.16
N ALA A 93 -0.86 9.00 12.55
CA ALA A 93 0.22 9.38 11.66
C ALA A 93 1.60 9.33 12.37
N GLY A 94 1.66 9.81 13.62
CA GLY A 94 2.87 9.72 14.44
C GLY A 94 3.31 8.28 14.71
N LEU A 95 2.39 7.38 15.06
CA LEU A 95 2.68 5.96 15.28
C LEU A 95 3.22 5.27 14.01
N ILE A 96 2.64 5.56 12.85
CA ILE A 96 3.11 5.05 11.55
C ILE A 96 4.55 5.53 11.30
N ALA A 97 4.82 6.82 11.48
CA ALA A 97 6.15 7.39 11.27
C ALA A 97 7.20 6.75 12.19
N VAL A 98 6.89 6.58 13.48
CA VAL A 98 7.77 5.92 14.45
C VAL A 98 8.02 4.46 14.07
N GLY A 99 6.97 3.71 13.73
CA GLY A 99 7.08 2.32 13.30
C GLY A 99 7.99 2.16 12.08
N LEU A 100 7.85 3.05 11.09
CA LEU A 100 8.70 3.04 9.90
C LEU A 100 10.17 3.37 10.23
N LEU A 101 10.42 4.36 11.10
CA LEU A 101 11.78 4.70 11.54
C LEU A 101 12.47 3.51 12.22
N ILE A 102 11.76 2.79 13.09
CA ILE A 102 12.28 1.58 13.75
C ILE A 102 12.60 0.51 12.69
N ALA A 103 11.68 0.26 11.75
CA ALA A 103 11.85 -0.74 10.70
C ALA A 103 13.04 -0.42 9.78
N VAL A 104 13.27 0.86 9.48
CA VAL A 104 14.43 1.31 8.68
C VAL A 104 15.73 1.21 9.47
N TRP A 105 15.72 1.52 10.77
CA TRP A 105 16.93 1.50 11.60
C TRP A 105 17.40 0.09 11.93
N HIS A 106 16.48 -0.86 12.11
CA HIS A 106 16.80 -2.23 12.51
C HIS A 106 17.23 -3.12 11.33
N ARG A 107 18.15 -2.63 10.51
CA ARG A 107 18.83 -3.47 9.50
C ARG A 107 20.02 -4.19 10.14
N PRO A 108 19.97 -5.52 10.33
CA PRO A 108 21.21 -6.28 10.46
C PRO A 108 21.89 -6.29 9.09
N ASP A 109 23.04 -5.60 8.99
CA ASP A 109 23.95 -5.68 7.85
C ASP A 109 24.46 -7.12 7.70
N ARG A 110 23.71 -7.93 6.94
CA ARG A 110 24.03 -9.34 6.72
C ARG A 110 24.49 -9.62 5.28
N TYR A 111 25.21 -8.67 4.69
CA TYR A 111 25.72 -8.75 3.31
C TYR A 111 27.26 -8.79 3.20
N LEU A 112 28.01 -8.75 4.31
CA LEU A 112 29.48 -8.77 4.27
C LEU A 112 30.10 -10.18 4.44
N HIS A 113 29.31 -11.24 4.61
CA HIS A 113 29.85 -12.60 4.85
C HIS A 113 29.56 -13.65 3.76
N SER A 114 28.80 -13.33 2.70
CA SER A 114 28.58 -14.27 1.60
C SER A 114 29.43 -14.00 0.35
N ALA A 115 30.20 -12.91 0.32
CA ALA A 115 31.06 -12.55 -0.82
C ALA A 115 32.56 -12.86 -0.62
N SER A 116 32.94 -13.44 0.53
CA SER A 116 34.32 -13.84 0.82
C SER A 116 34.50 -15.37 0.85
N ALA A 117 33.51 -16.13 0.38
CA ALA A 117 33.51 -17.60 0.42
C ALA A 117 33.33 -18.24 -0.97
N GLU A 118 33.42 -17.47 -2.04
CA GLU A 118 33.49 -17.96 -3.43
C GLU A 118 34.81 -17.54 -4.07
#